data_AF-A0A7C1KGX5-F1
#
_entry.id   AF-A0A7C1KGX5-F1
#
_cell.length_a   1.000
_cell.length_b   1.000
_cell.length_c   1.000
_cell.angle_alpha   90.00
_cell.angle_beta   90.00
_cell.angle_gamma   90.00
#
_symmetry.space_group_name_H-M   'P 1'
#
loop_
_entity.id
_entity.type
_entity.pdbx_description
1 polymer ?
#
loop_
_entity_poly.entity_id
_entity_poly.type
_entity_poly.pdbx_seq_one_letter_code
_entity_poly.pdbx_strand_id
1 'polypeptide(L)'
;MGLVGWWKSFNAVLLLAYVMTGLLGGQLYTLWRRRQGWQAHMSALPTLFAGERVLGQIVVTNSARMRADCVAEIQIGPQTFRWYLEAAPPGQQQSISWTAILRQRGR
;
A
#
# COMPACT_ATOMS: atom_id res chain seq x y z
N MET A 1 -27.54 -29.65 -37.47
CA MET A 1 -27.55 -29.40 -36.02
C MET A 1 -26.20 -28.92 -35.44
N GLY A 2 -25.06 -29.02 -36.15
CA GLY A 2 -23.74 -28.66 -35.58
C GLY A 2 -23.36 -27.16 -35.59
N LEU A 3 -23.80 -26.39 -36.59
CA LEU A 3 -23.36 -24.99 -36.77
C LEU A 3 -23.99 -24.01 -35.75
N VAL A 4 -25.28 -24.19 -35.46
CA VAL A 4 -26.03 -23.33 -34.53
C VAL A 4 -25.60 -23.55 -33.07
N GLY A 5 -25.24 -24.80 -32.72
CA GLY A 5 -24.68 -25.13 -31.41
C GLY A 5 -23.31 -24.47 -31.21
N TRP A 6 -22.43 -24.56 -32.20
CA TRP A 6 -21.09 -23.95 -32.16
C TRP A 6 -21.15 -22.42 -32.04
N TRP A 7 -22.03 -21.76 -32.79
CA TRP A 7 -22.23 -20.30 -32.71
C TRP A 7 -22.77 -19.84 -31.35
N LYS A 8 -23.73 -20.57 -30.76
CA LYS A 8 -24.25 -20.27 -29.41
C LYS A 8 -23.17 -20.45 -28.34
N SER A 9 -22.38 -21.52 -28.43
CA SER A 9 -21.26 -21.76 -27.51
C SER A 9 -20.19 -20.66 -27.61
N PHE A 10 -19.86 -20.20 -28.82
CA PHE A 10 -18.91 -19.11 -29.03
C PHE A 10 -19.38 -17.79 -28.42
N ASN A 11 -20.65 -17.43 -28.64
CA ASN A 11 -21.24 -16.23 -28.03
C ASN A 11 -21.31 -16.33 -26.50
N ALA A 12 -21.60 -17.52 -25.96
CA ALA A 12 -21.60 -17.73 -24.52
C ALA A 12 -20.21 -17.53 -23.91
N VAL A 13 -19.16 -18.04 -24.56
CA VAL A 13 -17.76 -17.85 -24.13
C VAL A 13 -17.35 -16.39 -24.21
N LEU A 14 -17.71 -15.68 -25.29
CA LEU A 14 -17.42 -14.24 -25.41
C LEU A 14 -18.12 -13.41 -24.33
N LEU A 15 -19.39 -13.72 -24.05
CA LEU A 15 -20.16 -13.02 -23.02
C LEU A 15 -19.56 -13.28 -21.63
N LEU A 16 -19.16 -14.51 -21.35
CA LEU A 16 -18.53 -14.90 -20.09
C LEU A 16 -17.15 -14.24 -19.94
N ALA A 17 -16.36 -14.19 -21.01
CA ALA A 17 -15.10 -13.46 -21.04
C ALA A 17 -15.35 -11.98 -20.73
N TYR A 18 -16.32 -11.34 -21.39
CA TYR A 18 -16.65 -9.93 -21.17
C TYR A 18 -17.04 -9.63 -19.72
N VAL A 19 -17.84 -10.50 -19.10
CA VAL A 19 -18.22 -10.40 -17.69
C VAL A 19 -17.01 -10.56 -16.77
N MET A 20 -16.13 -11.53 -17.03
CA MET A 20 -14.89 -11.73 -16.28
C MET A 20 -13.98 -10.51 -16.36
N THR A 21 -13.79 -9.93 -17.55
CA THR A 21 -12.97 -8.71 -17.72
C THR A 21 -13.58 -7.52 -16.99
N GLY A 22 -14.90 -7.37 -17.02
CA GLY A 22 -15.61 -6.32 -16.26
C GLY A 22 -15.41 -6.45 -14.76
N LEU A 23 -15.53 -7.67 -14.21
CA LEU A 23 -15.29 -7.94 -12.80
C LEU A 23 -13.83 -7.70 -12.40
N LEU A 24 -12.87 -8.15 -13.21
CA LEU A 24 -11.45 -7.90 -13.01
C LEU A 24 -11.13 -6.40 -13.02
N GLY A 25 -11.66 -5.66 -13.99
CA GLY A 25 -11.52 -4.21 -14.08
C GLY A 25 -12.08 -3.48 -12.85
N GLY A 26 -13.26 -3.89 -12.38
CA GLY A 26 -13.85 -3.35 -11.16
C GLY A 26 -13.01 -3.64 -9.90
N GLN A 27 -12.50 -4.87 -9.77
CA GLN A 27 -11.59 -5.24 -8.68
C GLN A 27 -10.30 -4.41 -8.70
N LEU A 28 -9.66 -4.28 -9.87
CA LEU A 28 -8.48 -3.44 -10.05
C LEU A 28 -8.75 -1.98 -9.69
N TYR A 29 -9.88 -1.42 -10.14
CA TYR A 29 -10.28 -0.05 -9.82
C TYR A 29 -10.47 0.17 -8.32
N THR A 30 -11.14 -0.76 -7.62
CA THR A 30 -11.34 -0.66 -6.16
C THR A 30 -10.03 -0.79 -5.38
N LEU A 31 -9.14 -1.70 -5.78
CA LEU A 31 -7.81 -1.84 -5.19
C LEU A 31 -6.95 -0.58 -5.39
N TRP A 32 -6.99 0.00 -6.59
CA TRP A 32 -6.27 1.23 -6.90
C TRP A 32 -6.77 2.40 -6.05
N ARG A 33 -8.09 2.55 -5.91
CA ARG A 33 -8.72 3.57 -5.04
C ARG A 33 -8.40 3.38 -3.55
N ARG A 34 -8.28 2.15 -3.07
CA ARG A 34 -7.87 1.86 -1.67
C ARG A 34 -6.44 2.30 -1.38
N ARG A 35 -5.56 2.30 -2.39
CA ARG A 35 -4.15 2.72 -2.22
C ARG A 35 -3.96 4.23 -2.18
N GLN A 36 -4.93 5.00 -2.66
CA GLN A 36 -4.84 6.47 -2.72
C GLN A 36 -5.43 7.09 -1.45
N GLY A 37 -4.62 7.88 -0.74
CA GLY A 37 -5.09 8.72 0.37
C GLY A 37 -4.34 8.55 1.67
N TRP A 38 -3.27 7.77 1.74
CA TRP A 38 -2.42 7.75 2.93
C TRP A 38 -1.51 8.97 2.98
N GLN A 39 -1.47 9.62 4.14
CA GLN A 39 -0.54 10.70 4.44
C GLN A 39 0.42 10.25 5.54
N ALA A 40 1.71 10.34 5.30
CA ALA A 40 2.73 10.04 6.29
C ALA A 40 3.41 11.34 6.74
N HIS A 41 3.46 11.54 8.06
CA HIS A 41 4.18 12.63 8.69
C HIS A 41 5.26 12.04 9.58
N MET A 42 6.50 12.45 9.33
CA MET A 42 7.65 12.04 10.13
C MET A 42 8.08 13.22 10.99
N SER A 43 8.31 12.99 12.28
CA SER A 43 8.89 14.03 13.13
C SER A 43 10.32 14.33 12.69
N ALA A 44 10.72 15.60 12.80
CA ALA A 44 12.09 16.00 12.50
C ALA A 44 13.07 15.18 13.35
N LEU A 45 14.02 14.54 12.67
CA LEU A 45 15.11 13.84 13.33
C LEU A 45 16.02 14.87 14.02
N PRO A 46 16.41 14.66 15.29
CA PRO A 46 17.44 15.49 15.90
C PRO A 46 18.74 15.34 15.12
N THR A 47 19.69 16.26 15.28
CA THR A 47 21.03 16.11 14.67
C THR A 47 21.70 14.88 15.28
N LEU A 48 22.17 13.94 14.46
CA LEU A 48 22.62 12.62 14.91
C LEU A 48 24.12 12.47 14.72
N PHE A 49 24.82 12.00 15.75
CA PHE A 49 26.20 11.58 15.64
C PHE A 49 26.30 10.06 15.43
N ALA A 50 27.46 9.63 14.96
CA ALA A 50 27.64 8.23 14.67
C ALA A 50 27.82 7.39 15.93
N GLY A 51 27.22 6.21 15.92
CA GLY A 51 27.13 5.33 17.08
C GLY A 51 25.95 5.69 18.00
N GLU A 52 25.27 6.82 17.78
CA GLU A 52 24.10 7.16 18.57
C GLU A 52 22.88 6.32 18.16
N ARG A 53 22.12 5.93 19.19
CA ARG A 53 20.82 5.31 19.02
C ARG A 53 19.79 6.41 18.77
N VAL A 54 19.04 6.25 17.70
CA VAL A 54 18.07 7.21 17.22
C VAL A 54 16.70 6.59 17.36
N LEU A 55 15.82 7.31 18.05
CA LEU A 55 14.40 7.03 18.15
C LEU A 55 13.67 8.01 17.24
N GLY A 56 12.84 7.49 16.35
CA GLY A 56 11.95 8.31 15.55
C GLY A 56 10.53 7.78 15.61
N GLN A 57 9.61 8.66 15.24
CA GLN A 57 8.20 8.35 15.16
C GLN A 57 7.66 8.79 13.80
N ILE A 58 6.87 7.92 13.21
CA ILE A 58 6.13 8.19 11.98
C ILE A 58 4.66 8.11 12.34
N VAL A 59 3.90 9.13 11.98
CA VAL A 59 2.44 9.13 12.09
C VAL A 59 1.88 8.97 10.68
N VAL A 60 1.11 7.90 10.50
CA VAL A 60 0.45 7.60 9.23
C VAL A 60 -1.04 7.80 9.42
N THR A 61 -1.65 8.60 8.56
CA THR A 61 -3.07 8.95 8.61
C THR A 61 -3.75 8.42 7.35
N ASN A 62 -4.86 7.70 7.53
CA ASN A 62 -5.69 7.31 6.41
C ASN A 62 -6.58 8.50 5.98
N SER A 63 -6.14 9.29 5.01
CA SER A 63 -6.94 10.36 4.42
C SER A 63 -7.80 9.88 3.23
N ALA A 64 -7.88 8.57 2.99
CA ALA A 64 -8.77 7.99 2.00
C ALA A 64 -10.23 8.03 2.49
N ARG A 65 -11.19 7.92 1.56
CA ARG A 65 -12.63 7.88 1.87
C ARG A 65 -13.13 6.51 2.35
N MET A 66 -12.25 5.51 2.44
CA MET A 66 -12.60 4.15 2.82
C MET A 66 -11.51 3.51 3.67
N ARG A 67 -11.83 2.36 4.28
CA ARG A 67 -10.84 1.54 4.97
C ARG A 67 -9.78 1.07 3.97
N ALA A 68 -8.52 1.30 4.28
CA ALA A 68 -7.40 0.98 3.41
C ALA A 68 -6.33 0.25 4.21
N ASP A 69 -5.54 -0.57 3.53
CA ASP A 69 -4.32 -1.16 4.07
C ASP A 69 -3.14 -0.22 3.77
N CYS A 70 -2.13 -0.22 4.63
CA CYS A 70 -0.93 0.59 4.44
C CYS A 70 0.32 -0.23 4.68
N VAL A 71 1.34 0.04 3.86
CA VAL A 71 2.70 -0.39 4.12
C VAL A 71 3.53 0.87 4.28
N ALA A 72 4.04 1.08 5.48
CA ALA A 72 4.95 2.19 5.77
C ALA A 72 6.39 1.68 5.60
N GLU A 73 7.17 2.41 4.81
CA GLU A 73 8.57 2.10 4.56
C GLU A 73 9.40 3.35 4.82
N ILE A 74 10.48 3.19 5.58
CA ILE A 74 11.45 4.25 5.82
C ILE A 74 12.86 3.72 5.57
N GLN A 75 13.64 4.54 4.88
CA GLN A 75 15.06 4.29 4.64
C GLN A 75 15.89 5.23 5.50
N ILE A 76 16.73 4.66 6.35
CA ILE A 76 17.61 5.40 7.26
C ILE A 76 19.03 4.92 7.04
N GLY A 77 19.80 5.70 6.27
CA GLY A 77 21.11 5.27 5.80
C GLY A 77 20.99 3.96 4.99
N PRO A 78 21.73 2.89 5.34
CA PRO A 78 21.63 1.59 4.67
C PRO A 78 20.49 0.70 5.18
N GLN A 79 19.79 1.09 6.24
CA GLN A 79 18.73 0.27 6.83
C GLN A 79 17.37 0.65 6.25
N THR A 80 16.58 -0.37 5.89
CA THR A 80 15.19 -0.20 5.46
C THR A 80 14.30 -0.83 6.51
N PHE A 81 13.37 -0.06 7.04
CA PHE A 81 12.36 -0.55 7.97
C PHE A 81 11.00 -0.55 7.28
N ARG A 82 10.27 -1.66 7.43
CA ARG A 82 8.98 -1.87 6.78
C ARG A 82 7.96 -2.36 7.79
N TRP A 83 6.82 -1.69 7.84
CA TRP A 83 5.69 -2.07 8.68
C TRP A 83 4.46 -2.30 7.84
N TYR A 84 3.80 -3.44 8.11
CA TYR A 84 2.50 -3.75 7.55
C TYR A 84 1.46 -3.32 8.58
N LEU A 85 0.67 -2.32 8.23
CA LEU A 85 -0.35 -1.77 9.09
C LEU A 85 -1.69 -2.40 8.78
N GLU A 86 -2.43 -2.76 9.82
CA GLU A 86 -3.81 -3.20 9.67
C GLU A 86 -4.68 -2.10 9.06
N ALA A 87 -5.74 -2.54 8.38
CA ALA A 87 -6.66 -1.64 7.72
C ALA A 87 -7.22 -0.58 8.69
N ALA A 88 -7.03 0.70 8.39
CA ALA A 88 -7.50 1.80 9.22
C ALA A 88 -8.74 2.46 8.61
N PRO A 89 -9.77 2.87 9.38
CA PRO A 89 -10.85 3.70 8.87
C PRO A 89 -10.36 5.08 8.41
N PRO A 90 -11.16 5.80 7.60
CA PRO A 90 -10.89 7.20 7.25
C PRO A 90 -10.64 8.07 8.48
N GLY A 91 -9.61 8.91 8.42
CA GLY A 91 -9.20 9.83 9.48
C GLY A 91 -8.43 9.18 10.63
N GLN A 92 -8.34 7.84 10.71
CA GLN A 92 -7.58 7.19 11.78
C GLN A 92 -6.09 7.44 11.58
N GLN A 93 -5.43 7.79 12.68
CA GLN A 93 -3.98 7.93 12.77
C GLN A 93 -3.39 6.69 13.43
N GLN A 94 -2.24 6.25 12.92
CA GLN A 94 -1.45 5.18 13.49
C GLN A 94 -0.01 5.68 13.68
N SER A 95 0.51 5.51 14.90
CA SER A 95 1.88 5.87 15.23
C SER A 95 2.78 4.65 15.18
N ILE A 96 3.93 4.83 14.52
CA ILE A 96 4.96 3.81 14.37
C ILE A 96 6.22 4.37 15.00
N SER A 97 6.70 3.71 16.05
CA SER A 97 8.01 3.99 16.63
C SER A 97 9.06 3.07 16.02
N TRP A 98 10.24 3.62 15.79
CA TRP A 98 11.37 2.87 15.27
C TRP A 98 12.66 3.29 15.95
N THR A 99 13.61 2.36 15.99
CA THR A 99 14.96 2.64 16.51
C THR A 99 16.03 2.17 15.54
N ALA A 100 16.97 3.04 15.23
CA ALA A 100 18.15 2.72 14.43
C ALA A 100 19.42 3.14 15.16
N ILE A 101 20.52 2.43 14.91
CA ILE A 101 21.86 2.85 15.34
C ILE A 101 22.60 3.27 14.09
N LEU A 102 22.88 4.57 13.96
CA LEU A 102 23.56 5.11 12.80
C LEU A 102 25.05 4.78 12.88
N ARG A 103 25.51 3.82 12.08
CA ARG A 103 26.95 3.65 11.84
C ARG A 103 27.41 4.82 10.97
N GLN A 104 28.55 5.42 11.31
CA GLN A 104 29.12 6.62 10.65
C GLN A 104 28.80 6.72 9.15
N ARG A 105 28.37 7.91 8.71
CA ARG A 105 28.52 8.31 7.31
C ARG A 105 30.00 8.62 7.09
N GLY A 106 30.78 7.57 6.88
CA GLY A 106 32.18 7.66 6.49
C GLY A 106 32.30 7.66 4.98
N ARG A 107 32.24 8.86 4.38
CA ARG A 107 32.89 9.36 3.16
C ARG A 107 32.02 10.39 2.44
#